data_AF-A0A259TAR8-F1
#
_entry.id   AF-A0A259TAR8-F1
#
_cell.length_a   1.000
_cell.length_b   1.000
_cell.length_c   1.000
_cell.angle_alpha   90.00
_cell.angle_beta   90.00
_cell.angle_gamma   90.00
#
_symmetry.space_group_name_H-M   'P 1'
#
loop_
_entity.id
_entity.type
_entity.pdbx_description
1 polymer ?
#
loop_
_entity_poly.entity_id
_entity_poly.type
_entity_poly.pdbx_seq_one_letter_code
_entity_poly.pdbx_strand_id
1 'polypeptide(L)' 'MKSYRTAQSIHMVGRAWQIRIMLRQMQKEWSPDTPLQHILQSLESTRRNH' A
#
# COMPACT_ATOMS: atom_id res chain seq x y z
N MET A 1 -3.83 -2.89 15.60
CA MET A 1 -3.70 -2.82 14.13
C MET A 1 -2.99 -4.09 13.68
N LYS A 2 -3.42 -4.72 12.61
CA LYS A 2 -2.72 -5.87 12.01
C LYS A 2 -2.42 -5.54 10.56
N SER A 3 -1.15 -5.59 10.18
CA SER A 3 -0.73 -5.47 8.79
C SER A 3 0.08 -6.71 8.44
N TYR A 4 -0.25 -7.36 7.34
CA TYR A 4 0.56 -8.46 6.81
C TYR A 4 0.79 -8.20 5.33
N ARG A 5 2.06 -8.38 4.96
CA ARG A 5 2.54 -8.22 3.60
C ARG A 5 2.83 -9.61 3.07
N THR A 6 2.18 -9.96 1.97
CA THR A 6 2.59 -11.10 1.15
C THR A 6 3.61 -10.61 0.13
N ALA A 7 4.21 -11.53 -0.64
CA ALA A 7 5.13 -11.17 -1.71
C ALA A 7 4.52 -10.18 -2.73
N GLN A 8 3.18 -10.15 -2.86
CA GLN A 8 2.47 -9.42 -3.92
C GLN A 8 1.32 -8.52 -3.42
N SER A 9 1.02 -8.52 -2.12
CA SER A 9 -0.08 -7.73 -1.57
C SER A 9 0.20 -7.22 -0.17
N ILE A 10 -0.46 -6.13 0.20
CA ILE A 10 -0.44 -5.60 1.57
C ILE A 10 -1.87 -5.56 2.07
N HIS A 11 -2.13 -6.28 3.16
CA HIS A 11 -3.42 -6.30 3.85
C HIS A 11 -3.28 -5.49 5.14
N MET A 12 -4.10 -4.45 5.29
CA MET A 12 -4.13 -3.60 6.48
C MET A 12 -5.50 -3.70 7.15
N VAL A 13 -5.51 -4.12 8.41
CA VAL A 13 -6.73 -4.23 9.24
C VAL A 13 -6.59 -3.33 10.47
N GLY A 14 -7.46 -2.31 10.54
CA GLY A 14 -7.46 -1.32 11.62
C GLY A 14 -8.53 -0.26 11.42
N ARG A 15 -8.51 0.79 12.26
CA ARG A 15 -9.42 1.93 12.09
C ARG A 15 -9.04 2.70 10.82
N ALA A 16 -10.03 3.31 10.16
CA ALA A 16 -9.82 4.02 8.89
C ALA A 16 -8.69 5.07 8.96
N TRP A 17 -8.59 5.82 10.06
CA TRP A 17 -7.52 6.81 10.24
C TRP A 17 -6.12 6.18 10.30
N GLN A 18 -6.00 4.98 10.90
CA GLN A 18 -4.73 4.25 10.99
C GLN A 18 -4.27 3.78 9.61
N ILE A 19 -5.22 3.26 8.81
CA ILE A 19 -4.97 2.85 7.42
C ILE A 19 -4.53 4.06 6.58
N ARG A 20 -5.17 5.22 6.75
CA ARG A 20 -4.78 6.47 6.07
C ARG A 20 -3.35 6.91 6.41
N ILE A 21 -2.93 6.78 7.68
CA ILE A 21 -1.56 7.10 8.09
C ILE A 21 -0.58 6.14 7.42
N MET A 22 -0.85 4.83 7.42
CA MET A 22 0.03 3.85 6.78
C MET A 22 0.17 4.08 5.28
N LEU A 23 -0.93 4.37 4.58
CA LEU A 23 -0.88 4.70 3.15
C LEU A 23 -0.01 5.94 2.88
N ARG A 24 -0.10 6.97 3.72
CA ARG A 24 0.77 8.14 3.60
C ARG A 24 2.24 7.85 3.88
N GLN A 25 2.54 6.94 4.82
CA GLN A 25 3.91 6.50 5.07
C GLN A 25 4.46 5.73 3.86
N MET A 26 3.69 4.80 3.30
CA MET A 26 4.07 4.10 2.06
C MET A 26 4.29 5.08 0.90
N GLN A 27 3.47 6.13 0.79
CA GLN A 27 3.66 7.16 -0.23
C GLN A 27 5.01 7.86 -0.07
N LYS A 28 5.39 8.23 1.16
CA LYS A 28 6.69 8.86 1.44
C LYS A 28 7.87 7.95 1.10
N GLU A 29 7.74 6.64 1.33
CA GLU A 29 8.79 5.66 1.05
C GLU A 29 9.05 5.46 -0.44
N TRP A 30 8.02 5.57 -1.30
CA TRP A 30 8.19 5.47 -2.76
C TRP A 30 8.60 6.79 -3.39
N SER A 31 7.84 7.85 -3.12
CA SER A 31 8.15 9.23 -3.43
C SER A 31 6.92 10.07 -3.05
N PRO A 32 7.10 11.20 -2.34
CA PRO A 32 5.99 12.02 -1.86
C PRO A 32 5.07 12.54 -2.98
N ASP A 33 5.59 12.67 -4.20
CA ASP A 33 4.83 13.16 -5.36
C ASP A 33 4.09 12.04 -6.11
N THR A 34 4.31 10.78 -5.74
CA THR A 34 3.67 9.65 -6.41
C THR A 34 2.21 9.53 -5.95
N PRO A 35 1.22 9.57 -6.86
CA PRO A 35 -0.17 9.34 -6.51
C PRO A 35 -0.38 7.95 -5.91
N LEU A 36 -1.12 7.86 -4.80
CA LEU A 36 -1.45 6.57 -4.16
C LEU A 36 -2.07 5.55 -5.13
N GLN A 37 -2.82 6.00 -6.14
CA GLN A 37 -3.37 5.13 -7.19
C GLN A 37 -2.28 4.41 -8.00
N HIS A 38 -1.17 5.10 -8.30
CA HIS A 38 -0.03 4.51 -9.00
C HIS A 38 0.66 3.48 -8.09
N ILE A 39 0.65 3.75 -6.78
CA ILE A 39 1.18 2.84 -5.76
C ILE A 39 0.40 1.52 -5.75
N LEU A 40 -0.92 1.63 -5.66
CA LEU A 40 -1.81 0.49 -5.62
C LEU A 40 -1.81 -0.29 -6.95
N GLN A 41 -1.75 0.40 -8.09
CA GLN A 41 -1.67 -0.22 -9.41
C GLN A 41 -0.37 -1.02 -9.60
N SER A 42 0.77 -0.50 -9.13
CA SER A 42 2.06 -1.22 -9.18
C SER A 42 2.05 -2.49 -8.34
N LEU A 43 1.42 -2.44 -7.15
CA LEU A 43 1.21 -3.63 -6.32
C LEU A 43 0.28 -4.65 -7.01
N GLU A 44 -0.76 -4.17 -7.69
CA GLU A 44 -1.72 -5.04 -8.40
C GLU A 44 -1.15 -5.65 -9.68
N SER A 45 -0.33 -4.92 -10.45
CA SER A 45 0.33 -5.46 -11.64
C SER A 45 1.39 -6.50 -11.29
N THR A 46 2.06 -6.35 -10.15
CA THR A 46 2.95 -7.39 -9.58
C THR A 46 2.20 -8.69 -9.27
N ARG A 47 0.90 -8.61 -8.93
CA ARG A 47 0.04 -9.77 -8.66
C ARG A 47 -0.40 -10.51 -9.92
N ARG A 48 -0.59 -9.81 -11.05
CA ARG A 48 -1.14 -10.38 -12.30
C ARG A 48 -0.13 -11.14 -13.16
N ASN A 49 1.17 -10.97 -12.89
CA ASN A 49 2.26 -11.58 -13.66
C ASN A 49 2.79 -12.91 -13.06
N HIS A 50 2.04 -13.55 -12.18
CA HIS A 50 2.37 -14.83 -11.53
C HIS A 50 1.10 -15.68 -11.36
#